data_AF-A0A1T4XJY7-F1
#
_entry.id   AF-A0A1T4XJY7-F1
#
_cell.length_a   1.000
_cell.length_b   1.000
_cell.length_c   1.000
_cell.angle_alpha   90.00
_cell.angle_beta   90.00
_cell.angle_gamma   90.00
#
_symmetry.space_group_name_H-M   'P 1'
#
loop_
_entity.id
_entity.type
_entity.pdbx_description
1 polymer ?
#
loop_
_entity_poly.entity_id
_entity_poly.type
_entity_poly.pdbx_seq_one_letter_code
_entity_poly.pdbx_strand_id
1 'polypeptide(L)'
;MILQERINELGSGILIINNSKIELIGFTCPERLYDYYNNHMQCYFSMGIYDLKPLDFTYIQNNALFIVEDKNLVTTSKHYFKLLKKDTVKYKTKDKKYTSKVYSISKNEYTNKYRYKDMEISILFDTKEDLLKYFKERFNKEIVF
;
A
#
# COMPACT_ATOMS: atom_id res chain seq x y z
N MET A 1 -9.02 18.02 -0.54
CA MET A 1 -8.51 16.66 -0.24
C MET A 1 -7.45 16.32 -1.26
N ILE A 2 -6.27 15.90 -0.82
CA ILE A 2 -5.16 15.56 -1.72
C ILE A 2 -5.34 14.12 -2.21
N LEU A 3 -5.10 13.84 -3.50
CA LEU A 3 -5.27 12.50 -4.09
C LEU A 3 -4.59 11.39 -3.28
N GLN A 4 -3.37 11.64 -2.79
CA GLN A 4 -2.63 10.67 -1.96
C GLN A 4 -3.36 10.30 -0.67
N GLU A 5 -3.99 11.25 0.01
CA GLU A 5 -4.76 10.99 1.24
C GLU A 5 -5.92 10.05 0.91
N ARG A 6 -6.61 10.31 -0.21
CA ARG A 6 -7.72 9.47 -0.64
C ARG A 6 -7.30 8.04 -0.98
N ILE A 7 -6.17 7.88 -1.67
CA ILE A 7 -5.59 6.58 -1.98
C ILE A 7 -5.25 5.82 -0.69
N ASN A 8 -4.73 6.50 0.33
CA ASN A 8 -4.37 5.88 1.60
C ASN A 8 -5.59 5.43 2.43
N GLU A 9 -6.75 6.06 2.24
CA GLU A 9 -8.02 5.74 2.91
C GLU A 9 -8.81 4.60 2.23
N LEU A 10 -8.63 4.43 0.92
CA LEU A 10 -9.39 3.45 0.16
C LEU A 10 -8.86 2.03 0.36
N GLY A 11 -9.79 1.07 0.35
CA GLY A 11 -9.46 -0.35 0.41
C GLY A 11 -9.06 -0.92 -0.94
N SER A 12 -9.34 -0.26 -2.06
CA SER A 12 -8.83 -0.53 -3.41
C SER A 12 -9.19 0.62 -4.36
N GLY A 13 -8.58 0.67 -5.55
CA GLY A 13 -8.92 1.70 -6.53
C GLY A 13 -8.39 1.46 -7.94
N ILE A 14 -9.00 2.13 -8.91
CA ILE A 14 -8.50 2.25 -10.27
C ILE A 14 -8.17 3.72 -10.49
N LEU A 15 -6.94 4.00 -10.92
CA LEU A 15 -6.49 5.32 -11.32
C LEU A 15 -6.32 5.34 -12.83
N ILE A 16 -7.05 6.22 -13.50
CA ILE A 16 -6.93 6.43 -14.94
C ILE A 16 -6.22 7.77 -15.14
N ILE A 17 -4.98 7.73 -15.60
CA ILE A 17 -4.19 8.91 -15.91
C ILE A 17 -4.47 9.28 -17.36
N ASN A 18 -4.92 10.52 -17.56
CA ASN A 18 -5.17 11.09 -18.89
C ASN A 18 -4.71 12.55 -18.89
N ASN A 19 -3.71 12.86 -19.72
CA ASN A 19 -3.00 14.14 -19.72
C ASN A 19 -2.52 14.52 -18.31
N SER A 20 -2.93 15.69 -17.82
CA SER A 20 -2.60 16.23 -16.49
C SER A 20 -3.61 15.88 -15.40
N LYS A 21 -4.55 14.96 -15.67
CA LYS A 21 -5.62 14.58 -14.76
C LYS A 21 -5.58 13.10 -14.41
N ILE A 22 -6.07 12.79 -13.22
CA ILE A 22 -6.29 11.44 -12.73
C ILE A 22 -7.76 11.30 -12.37
N GLU A 23 -8.44 10.36 -13.01
CA GLU A 23 -9.73 9.86 -12.53
C GLU A 23 -9.46 8.71 -11.55
N LEU A 24 -10.02 8.81 -10.35
CA LEU A 24 -9.95 7.78 -9.32
C LEU A 24 -11.33 7.17 -9.14
N ILE A 25 -11.41 5.84 -9.30
CA ILE A 25 -12.56 5.03 -8.92
C ILE A 25 -12.15 4.22 -7.70
N GLY A 26 -12.73 4.53 -6.55
CA GLY A 26 -12.39 3.93 -5.26
C GLY A 26 -13.36 2.84 -4.83
N PHE A 27 -12.83 1.82 -4.17
CA PHE A 27 -13.56 0.65 -3.67
C PHE A 27 -13.19 0.38 -2.20
N THR A 28 -14.08 -0.32 -1.49
CA THR A 28 -13.85 -0.71 -0.09
C THR A 28 -12.92 -1.90 0.08
N CYS A 29 -12.74 -2.72 -0.96
CA CYS A 29 -11.86 -3.89 -0.96
C CYS A 29 -11.55 -4.37 -2.40
N PRO A 30 -10.55 -5.24 -2.61
CA PRO A 30 -10.18 -5.76 -3.93
C PRO A 30 -11.32 -6.51 -4.64
N GLU A 31 -12.16 -7.23 -3.89
CA GLU A 31 -13.27 -8.00 -4.44
C GLU A 31 -14.26 -7.08 -5.18
N ARG A 32 -14.59 -5.92 -4.59
CA ARG A 32 -15.45 -4.91 -5.23
C ARG A 32 -14.80 -4.27 -6.45
N LEU A 33 -13.47 -4.10 -6.43
CA LEU A 33 -12.75 -3.65 -7.61
C LEU A 33 -12.87 -4.71 -8.73
N TYR A 34 -12.69 -6.00 -8.42
CA TYR A 34 -12.82 -7.06 -9.41
C TYR A 34 -14.24 -7.20 -9.96
N ASP A 35 -15.26 -7.10 -9.11
CA ASP A 35 -16.67 -7.09 -9.53
C ASP A 35 -16.94 -5.97 -10.55
N TYR A 36 -16.40 -4.78 -10.29
CA TYR A 36 -16.50 -3.65 -11.22
C TYR A 36 -15.72 -3.90 -12.52
N TYR A 37 -14.46 -4.31 -12.40
CA TYR A 37 -13.52 -4.40 -13.53
C TYR A 37 -13.86 -5.53 -14.50
N ASN A 38 -14.26 -6.69 -13.97
CA ASN A 38 -14.50 -7.90 -14.78
C ASN A 38 -15.99 -8.15 -15.05
N ASN A 39 -16.86 -7.84 -14.09
CA ASN A 39 -18.29 -8.17 -14.16
C ASN A 39 -19.15 -6.94 -14.46
N HIS A 40 -18.54 -5.76 -14.64
CA HIS A 40 -19.21 -4.49 -14.91
C HIS A 40 -20.28 -4.11 -13.87
N MET A 41 -20.12 -4.58 -12.63
CA MET A 41 -21.03 -4.27 -11.53
C MET A 41 -20.75 -2.86 -10.99
N GLN A 42 -21.78 -2.02 -10.88
CA GLN A 42 -21.65 -0.69 -10.29
C GLN A 42 -21.57 -0.75 -8.75
N CYS A 43 -20.38 -1.05 -8.23
CA CYS A 43 -20.10 -1.16 -6.80
C CYS A 43 -18.93 -0.28 -6.34
N TYR A 44 -18.66 0.81 -7.06
CA TYR A 44 -17.68 1.79 -6.61
C TYR A 44 -18.19 2.52 -5.36
N PHE A 45 -17.27 2.79 -4.43
CA PHE A 45 -17.53 3.50 -3.19
C PHE A 45 -17.35 5.02 -3.35
N SER A 46 -16.44 5.43 -4.23
CA SER A 46 -16.08 6.83 -4.44
C SER A 46 -15.61 7.03 -5.87
N MET A 47 -15.86 8.22 -6.43
CA MET A 47 -15.23 8.66 -7.67
C MET A 47 -14.73 10.09 -7.52
N GLY A 48 -13.68 10.46 -8.24
CA GLY A 48 -13.16 11.83 -8.23
C GLY A 48 -12.13 12.09 -9.32
N ILE A 49 -11.97 13.36 -9.69
CA ILE A 49 -10.97 13.82 -10.65
C ILE A 49 -9.97 14.71 -9.91
N TYR A 50 -8.68 14.47 -10.14
CA TYR A 50 -7.58 15.13 -9.45
C TYR A 50 -6.50 15.57 -10.43
N ASP A 51 -5.67 16.53 -10.03
CA ASP A 51 -4.46 16.86 -10.77
C ASP A 51 -3.41 15.75 -10.62
N LEU A 52 -2.70 15.45 -11.71
CA LEU A 52 -1.58 14.53 -11.72
C LEU A 52 -0.46 15.07 -10.81
N LYS A 53 -0.11 14.28 -9.80
CA LYS A 53 1.00 14.51 -8.88
C LYS A 53 1.74 13.18 -8.64
N PRO A 54 3.01 13.21 -8.20
CA PRO A 54 3.71 11.99 -7.80
C PRO A 54 2.91 11.22 -6.74
N LEU A 55 2.76 9.92 -6.94
CA LEU A 55 2.00 9.03 -6.06
C LEU A 55 2.94 8.03 -5.38
N ASP A 56 2.68 7.78 -4.11
CA ASP A 56 3.40 6.80 -3.33
C ASP A 56 2.47 5.66 -2.88
N PHE A 57 2.50 4.56 -3.62
CA PHE A 57 1.72 3.37 -3.32
C PHE A 57 2.28 2.56 -2.14
N THR A 58 3.44 2.91 -1.57
CA THR A 58 3.94 2.23 -0.37
C THR A 58 3.03 2.49 0.83
N TYR A 59 2.27 3.58 0.84
CA TYR A 59 1.38 3.94 1.95
C TYR A 59 -0.05 3.40 1.85
N ILE A 60 -0.43 2.70 0.78
CA ILE A 60 -1.76 2.09 0.69
C ILE A 60 -2.01 1.10 1.83
N GLN A 61 -3.27 0.83 2.12
CA GLN A 61 -3.66 -0.13 3.16
C GLN A 61 -3.15 -1.54 2.85
N ASN A 62 -3.05 -2.37 3.89
CA ASN A 62 -2.79 -3.79 3.67
C ASN A 62 -4.00 -4.42 3.00
N ASN A 63 -3.75 -5.38 2.13
CA ASN A 63 -4.74 -6.03 1.27
C ASN A 63 -5.49 -5.07 0.34
N ALA A 64 -4.97 -3.87 0.08
CA ALA A 64 -5.54 -2.97 -0.91
C ALA A 64 -4.91 -3.17 -2.28
N LEU A 65 -5.74 -3.28 -3.32
CA LEU A 65 -5.34 -3.39 -4.72
C LEU A 65 -5.59 -2.06 -5.42
N PHE A 66 -4.55 -1.52 -6.04
CA PHE A 66 -4.67 -0.40 -6.95
C PHE A 66 -4.21 -0.78 -8.34
N ILE A 67 -5.03 -0.46 -9.34
CA ILE A 67 -4.68 -0.55 -10.76
C ILE A 67 -4.44 0.87 -11.24
N VAL A 68 -3.30 1.12 -11.87
CA VAL A 68 -3.00 2.40 -12.52
C VAL A 68 -2.96 2.17 -14.02
N GLU A 69 -3.85 2.83 -14.74
CA GLU A 69 -3.91 2.83 -16.19
C GLU A 69 -3.42 4.19 -16.69
N ASP A 70 -2.22 4.23 -17.26
CA ASP A 70 -1.69 5.43 -17.89
C ASP A 70 -2.06 5.42 -19.38
N LYS A 71 -3.06 6.24 -19.75
CA LYS A 71 -3.53 6.34 -21.14
C LYS A 71 -2.56 7.13 -22.01
N ASN A 72 -1.69 7.97 -21.43
CA ASN A 72 -0.68 8.72 -22.17
C ASN A 72 0.45 7.79 -22.63
N LEU A 73 0.87 6.87 -21.75
CA LEU A 73 1.94 5.91 -22.02
C LEU A 73 1.44 4.54 -22.50
N VAL A 74 0.12 4.31 -22.48
CA VAL A 74 -0.51 3.03 -22.78
C VAL A 74 0.07 1.91 -21.90
N THR A 75 0.18 2.19 -20.60
CA THR A 75 0.71 1.23 -19.61
C THR A 75 -0.29 0.92 -18.52
N THR A 76 -0.13 -0.24 -17.90
CA THR A 76 -0.91 -0.65 -16.73
C THR A 76 0.02 -1.21 -15.67
N SER A 77 -0.06 -0.67 -14.45
CA SER A 77 0.64 -1.20 -13.29
C SER A 77 -0.36 -1.58 -12.20
N LYS A 78 0.05 -2.53 -11.35
CA LYS A 78 -0.77 -3.02 -10.25
C LYS A 78 0.02 -2.98 -8.94
N HIS A 79 -0.64 -2.51 -7.89
CA HIS A 79 -0.07 -2.38 -6.56
C HIS A 79 -0.98 -3.10 -5.58
N TYR A 80 -0.55 -4.28 -5.12
CA TYR A 80 -1.32 -5.07 -4.17
C TYR A 80 -0.42 -5.64 -3.09
N PHE A 81 -0.55 -5.11 -1.88
CA PHE A 81 0.24 -5.55 -0.73
C PHE A 81 -0.55 -6.55 0.12
N LYS A 82 -0.33 -7.84 -0.12
CA LYS A 82 -0.91 -8.92 0.66
C LYS A 82 -0.26 -8.98 2.03
N LEU A 83 -1.07 -8.92 3.09
CA LEU A 83 -0.60 -8.96 4.46
C LEU A 83 0.00 -10.34 4.78
N LEU A 84 1.23 -10.36 5.30
CA LEU A 84 1.89 -11.57 5.79
C LEU A 84 1.86 -11.63 7.32
N LYS A 85 2.10 -10.50 7.99
CA LYS A 85 2.08 -10.41 9.45
C LYS A 85 1.63 -9.03 9.89
N LYS A 86 0.81 -8.96 10.94
CA LYS A 86 0.51 -7.73 11.68
C LYS A 86 0.65 -8.05 13.16
N ASP A 87 1.48 -7.28 13.85
CA ASP A 87 1.83 -7.60 15.24
C ASP A 87 2.30 -6.34 15.98
N THR A 88 2.57 -6.47 17.28
CA THR A 88 3.14 -5.42 18.11
C THR A 88 4.54 -5.82 18.56
N VAL A 89 5.54 -4.99 18.25
CA VAL A 89 6.90 -5.16 18.76
C VAL A 89 7.12 -4.27 19.97
N LYS A 90 7.55 -4.86 21.08
CA LYS A 90 8.05 -4.14 22.26
C LYS A 90 9.56 -3.99 22.14
N TYR A 91 10.08 -2.77 22.27
CA TYR A 91 11.50 -2.48 22.13
C TYR A 91 11.93 -1.34 23.06
N LYS A 92 13.24 -1.21 23.23
CA LYS A 92 13.86 -0.18 24.05
C LYS A 92 14.39 0.93 23.14
N THR A 93 14.00 2.16 23.41
CA THR A 93 14.51 3.32 22.66
C THR A 93 15.95 3.65 23.07
N LYS A 94 16.61 4.55 22.33
CA LYS A 94 17.95 5.06 22.66
C LYS A 94 18.02 5.62 24.09
N ASP A 95 16.92 6.22 24.57
CA ASP A 95 16.79 6.79 25.92
C ASP A 95 16.48 5.75 27.01
N LYS A 96 16.66 4.46 26.69
CA LYS A 96 16.39 3.32 27.59
C LYS A 96 14.93 3.18 28.04
N LYS A 97 13.98 3.86 27.41
CA LYS A 97 12.54 3.71 27.68
C LYS A 97 11.96 2.53 26.91
N TYR A 98 11.10 1.75 27.56
CA TYR A 98 10.33 0.71 26.89
C TYR A 98 9.15 1.33 26.17
N THR A 99 8.98 0.94 24.90
CA THR A 99 7.84 1.33 24.09
C THR A 99 7.38 0.14 23.25
N SER A 100 6.22 0.30 22.60
CA SER A 100 5.67 -0.68 21.69
C SER A 100 5.22 -0.02 20.40
N LYS A 101 5.33 -0.74 19.30
CA LYS A 101 4.87 -0.27 18.00
C LYS A 101 4.10 -1.36 17.27
N VAL A 102 2.91 -1.02 16.78
CA VAL A 102 2.15 -1.87 15.87
C VAL A 102 2.77 -1.74 14.49
N TYR A 103 3.06 -2.87 13.88
CA TYR A 103 3.62 -2.93 12.54
C TYR A 103 2.87 -3.94 11.69
N SER A 104 3.09 -3.83 10.38
CA SER A 104 2.67 -4.82 9.40
C SER A 104 3.79 -5.13 8.43
N ILE A 105 3.85 -6.38 8.02
CA ILE A 105 4.69 -6.89 6.95
C ILE A 105 3.76 -7.43 5.88
N SER A 106 4.00 -7.00 4.66
CA SER A 106 3.22 -7.39 3.49
C SER A 106 4.15 -7.63 2.31
N LYS A 107 3.70 -8.39 1.33
CA LYS A 107 4.41 -8.59 0.06
C LYS A 107 3.59 -8.01 -1.07
N ASN A 108 4.24 -7.30 -1.98
CA ASN A 108 3.60 -6.88 -3.21
C ASN A 108 3.51 -8.08 -4.16
N GLU A 109 2.30 -8.49 -4.51
CA GLU A 109 2.08 -9.68 -5.35
C GLU A 109 2.62 -9.51 -6.79
N TYR A 110 2.75 -8.27 -7.26
CA TYR A 110 3.19 -7.99 -8.64
C TYR A 110 4.68 -7.69 -8.77
N THR A 111 5.30 -7.08 -7.75
CA THR A 111 6.74 -6.74 -7.79
C THR A 111 7.61 -7.67 -6.94
N ASN A 112 6.99 -8.59 -6.19
CA ASN A 112 7.64 -9.47 -5.21
C ASN A 112 8.37 -8.76 -4.06
N LYS A 113 8.34 -7.43 -3.98
CA LYS A 113 8.96 -6.65 -2.91
C LYS A 113 8.24 -6.83 -1.59
N TYR A 114 8.99 -6.85 -0.50
CA TYR A 114 8.44 -6.84 0.85
C TYR A 114 8.26 -5.42 1.34
N ARG A 115 7.27 -5.21 2.19
CA ARG A 115 6.97 -3.92 2.81
C ARG A 115 6.88 -4.08 4.31
N TYR A 116 7.65 -3.29 5.03
CA TYR A 116 7.40 -2.97 6.43
C TYR A 116 6.61 -1.67 6.51
N LYS A 117 5.55 -1.64 7.33
CA LYS A 117 4.78 -0.43 7.58
C LYS A 117 4.38 -0.33 9.04
N ASP A 118 4.64 0.83 9.64
CA ASP A 118 4.06 1.25 10.91
C ASP A 118 3.29 2.57 10.73
N MET A 119 2.93 3.25 11.82
CA MET A 119 2.18 4.52 11.74
C MET A 119 3.02 5.67 11.14
N GLU A 120 4.34 5.61 11.26
CA GLU A 120 5.24 6.71 10.89
C GLU A 120 5.88 6.48 9.53
N ILE A 121 6.17 5.22 9.18
CA ILE A 121 6.96 4.89 8.00
C ILE A 121 6.40 3.71 7.23
N SER A 122 6.66 3.72 5.92
CA SER A 122 6.49 2.60 5.02
C SER A 122 7.75 2.42 4.18
N ILE A 123 8.35 1.23 4.21
CA ILE A 123 9.63 0.95 3.55
C ILE A 123 9.50 -0.32 2.72
N LEU A 124 9.98 -0.25 1.47
CA LEU A 124 10.09 -1.40 0.57
C LEU A 124 11.49 -2.02 0.63
N PHE A 125 11.51 -3.34 0.52
CA PHE A 125 12.70 -4.18 0.46
C PHE A 125 12.59 -5.10 -0.73
N ASP A 126 13.69 -5.30 -1.45
CA ASP A 126 13.71 -6.21 -2.60
C ASP A 126 13.69 -7.68 -2.15
N THR A 127 14.26 -7.98 -0.98
CA THR A 127 14.35 -9.35 -0.44
C THR A 127 13.74 -9.47 0.96
N LYS A 128 13.47 -10.71 1.37
CA LYS A 128 13.00 -11.02 2.74
C LYS A 128 14.12 -10.74 3.74
N GLU A 129 15.35 -11.09 3.37
CA GLU A 129 16.56 -10.98 4.15
C GLU A 129 16.84 -9.52 4.53
N ASP A 130 16.68 -8.59 3.59
CA ASP A 130 16.85 -7.15 3.84
C ASP A 130 15.83 -6.63 4.86
N LEU A 131 14.57 -7.08 4.76
CA LEU A 131 13.54 -6.71 5.73
C LEU A 131 13.85 -7.28 7.12
N LEU A 132 14.25 -8.55 7.20
CA LEU A 132 14.62 -9.20 8.46
C LEU A 132 15.80 -8.50 9.13
N LYS A 133 16.82 -8.15 8.34
CA LYS A 133 17.98 -7.37 8.79
C LYS A 133 17.55 -6.01 9.33
N TYR A 134 16.74 -5.28 8.58
CA TYR A 134 16.19 -3.99 9.01
C TYR A 134 15.42 -4.12 10.35
N PHE A 135 14.57 -5.13 10.48
CA PHE A 135 13.78 -5.32 11.70
C PHE A 135 14.68 -5.62 12.90
N LYS A 136 15.70 -6.46 12.70
CA LYS A 136 16.70 -6.77 13.73
C LYS A 136 17.50 -5.55 14.15
N GLU A 137 17.98 -4.75 13.22
CA GLU A 137 18.73 -3.52 13.51
C GLU A 137 17.85 -2.48 14.23
N ARG A 138 16.59 -2.33 13.80
CA ARG A 138 15.68 -1.32 14.36
C ARG A 138 15.16 -1.68 15.75
N PHE A 139 14.86 -2.96 16.01
CA PHE A 139 14.18 -3.39 17.23
C PHE A 139 15.00 -4.31 18.13
N ASN A 140 16.18 -4.75 17.68
CA ASN A 140 16.98 -5.80 18.31
C ASN A 140 16.16 -7.07 18.59
N LYS A 141 15.36 -7.45 17.58
CA LYS A 141 14.42 -8.59 17.63
C LYS A 141 14.41 -9.32 16.30
N GLU A 142 14.19 -10.63 16.37
CA GLU A 142 13.94 -11.45 15.19
C GLU A 142 12.44 -11.66 15.00
N ILE A 143 12.05 -11.89 13.75
CA ILE A 143 10.66 -12.07 13.35
C ILE A 143 10.55 -13.19 12.31
N VAL A 144 9.42 -13.89 12.33
CA VAL A 144 9.08 -14.96 11.39
C VAL A 144 7.72 -14.67 10.79
N PHE A 145 7.63 -14.83 9.46
CA PHE A 145 6.44 -14.68 8.62
C PHE A 145 6.67 -15.37 7.27
#